data_AF-A0A2K8P0R1-F1
#
_entry.id   AF-A0A2K8P0R1-F1
#
_cell.length_a   1.000
_cell.length_b   1.000
_cell.length_c   1.000
_cell.angle_alpha   90.00
_cell.angle_beta   90.00
_cell.angle_gamma   90.00
#
_symmetry.space_group_name_H-M   'P 1'
#
loop_
_entity.id
_entity.type
_entity.pdbx_description
1 polymer ?
#
loop_
_entity_poly.entity_id
_entity_poly.type
_entity_poly.pdbx_seq_one_letter_code
_entity_poly.pdbx_strand_id
1 'polypeptide(L)'
;MSYKLNKITFMNKKAPLKSIDLKAPNSKFTDIFVSDKIQNRFVKRVLQGKEKIAKGRYQIDNQELIGYGFAKTKIQFIGQDKWVDRLIPPKWILYGSLFFDLKFVRQARVKTNDKKYDYLSFKDSENDLDDMKIRRKIDLVISKFINDTTKAEVQLLEDYFSKISVINNEKATKIFSDYYVQIKVLANENASLREELANSELLLTFYQSLWDKIYSFDELRNSCTCEFNVKASSNKLMKKKLTKFKYSQTHFMVKKQLKFINIRISELRILIYKLKKTKRRVSKQLSLEITKYHTFNQIDKQKQLEITNELNNWKNFNGDLRQEFEIKQKEIFFDLLSHENIMVGKKIIYLIHEYHTKVLSSTEEMGKQNEFKILKRHYKKQIESIFEQAHDWINEIINKLDIKFDWYLKNGFKISSLNEIYLKIIQAINLKKDNIILTKNIALFSKNDLNSLNKTFKKIIEHYPELTFIGLSDNFYEISDFSKEIYTPDKKGNLISVSPSKLYDLNSGVIRNKWFTNYNIFAYKKVDNGIEIEKKFWSLNEHTFEDAGTIFINPFEIKTKENPNVKEQLPLIVKIKLTNKFVDKNMHLGITEHGNRIYFYSKSKFDVNNEYVIYLQNTSITQKF
;
A
#
# COMPACT_ATOMS: atom_id res chain seq x y z
N MET A 1 6.85 -0.60 -10.98
CA MET A 1 6.57 0.85 -11.01
C MET A 1 5.12 1.02 -10.59
N SER A 2 4.85 1.77 -9.52
CA SER A 2 3.51 1.76 -8.90
C SER A 2 2.46 2.50 -9.74
N TYR A 3 2.83 3.51 -10.54
CA TYR A 3 1.86 4.23 -11.38
C TYR A 3 2.39 4.54 -12.78
N LYS A 4 1.67 4.13 -13.84
CA LYS A 4 2.05 4.37 -15.23
C LYS A 4 0.84 4.67 -16.12
N LEU A 5 0.80 5.87 -16.68
CA LEU A 5 -0.10 6.26 -17.75
C LEU A 5 0.75 6.48 -19.00
N ASN A 6 0.53 5.71 -20.06
CA ASN A 6 1.29 5.82 -21.30
C ASN A 6 0.35 6.21 -22.44
N LYS A 7 0.49 7.45 -22.91
CA LYS A 7 -0.27 8.04 -24.04
C LYS A 7 -1.78 7.76 -23.95
N ILE A 8 -2.35 7.96 -22.77
CA ILE A 8 -3.78 7.72 -22.55
C ILE A 8 -4.60 8.79 -23.25
N THR A 9 -5.61 8.40 -24.03
CA THR A 9 -6.64 9.29 -24.57
C THR A 9 -8.01 8.88 -24.06
N PHE A 10 -9.00 9.76 -24.19
CA PHE A 10 -10.31 9.58 -23.54
C PHE A 10 -11.44 9.43 -24.56
N MET A 11 -12.45 8.63 -24.23
CA MET A 11 -13.62 8.45 -25.10
C MET A 11 -14.43 9.75 -25.26
N ASN A 12 -14.41 10.62 -24.25
CA ASN A 12 -15.10 11.90 -24.30
C ASN A 12 -14.35 12.87 -25.22
N LYS A 13 -14.95 13.20 -26.38
CA LYS A 13 -14.38 14.17 -27.34
C LYS A 13 -14.20 15.58 -26.75
N LYS A 14 -14.93 15.94 -25.69
CA LYS A 14 -14.83 17.24 -24.99
C LYS A 14 -13.92 17.16 -23.74
N ALA A 15 -12.98 16.22 -23.69
CA ALA A 15 -12.05 16.11 -22.57
C ALA A 15 -11.15 17.36 -22.46
N PRO A 16 -10.96 17.95 -21.26
CA PRO A 16 -10.09 19.11 -21.06
C PRO A 16 -8.62 18.89 -21.43
N LEU A 17 -8.18 17.63 -21.47
CA LEU A 17 -6.86 17.22 -21.95
C LEU A 17 -7.02 16.13 -23.02
N LYS A 18 -6.24 16.23 -24.10
CA LYS A 18 -6.24 15.29 -25.22
C LYS A 18 -5.53 13.99 -24.87
N SER A 19 -4.38 14.09 -24.21
CA SER A 19 -3.61 12.92 -23.79
C SER A 19 -2.89 13.12 -22.46
N ILE A 20 -2.59 12.00 -21.79
CA ILE A 20 -1.85 11.97 -20.53
C ILE A 20 -0.73 10.93 -20.59
N ASP A 21 0.50 11.38 -20.33
CA ASP A 21 1.67 10.55 -20.06
C ASP A 21 2.20 10.86 -18.66
N LEU A 22 2.32 9.85 -17.81
CA LEU A 22 2.72 9.98 -16.41
C LEU A 22 3.43 8.71 -15.96
N LYS A 23 4.60 8.85 -15.34
CA LYS A 23 5.31 7.74 -14.71
C LYS A 23 5.68 8.16 -13.29
N ALA A 24 5.07 7.51 -12.30
CA ALA A 24 5.42 7.70 -10.90
C ALA A 24 6.13 6.43 -10.38
N PRO A 25 7.44 6.47 -10.18
CA PRO A 25 8.20 5.34 -9.67
C PRO A 25 8.09 5.22 -8.14
N ASN A 26 8.27 3.99 -7.66
CA ASN A 26 8.34 3.65 -6.25
C ASN A 26 9.43 4.49 -5.55
N SER A 27 9.24 4.78 -4.26
CA SER A 27 10.17 5.54 -3.43
C SER A 27 10.44 6.98 -3.91
N LYS A 28 9.62 7.54 -4.81
CA LYS A 28 9.78 8.92 -5.30
C LYS A 28 8.50 9.73 -5.14
N PHE A 29 8.71 11.04 -4.96
CA PHE A 29 7.68 12.06 -5.05
C PHE A 29 7.65 12.60 -6.48
N THR A 30 6.49 12.52 -7.13
CA THR A 30 6.27 12.99 -8.50
C THR A 30 5.33 14.18 -8.47
N ASP A 31 5.78 15.34 -8.97
CA ASP A 31 4.98 16.56 -8.99
C ASP A 31 4.20 16.70 -10.31
N ILE A 32 2.91 17.05 -10.17
CA ILE A 32 2.00 17.41 -11.26
C ILE A 32 1.44 18.80 -10.97
N PHE A 33 1.77 19.76 -11.82
CA PHE A 33 1.29 21.13 -11.75
C PHE A 33 0.25 21.40 -12.85
N VAL A 34 -0.96 21.78 -12.46
CA VAL A 34 -2.04 22.13 -13.39
C VAL A 34 -2.71 23.42 -12.94
N SER A 35 -2.39 24.51 -13.62
CA SER A 35 -2.85 25.86 -13.26
C SER A 35 -4.34 26.12 -13.50
N ASP A 36 -4.95 25.42 -14.47
CA ASP A 36 -6.38 25.47 -14.75
C ASP A 36 -7.18 24.53 -13.83
N LYS A 37 -8.25 25.06 -13.23
CA LYS A 37 -9.10 24.31 -12.28
C LYS A 37 -9.85 23.16 -12.97
N ILE A 38 -10.27 23.33 -14.23
CA ILE A 38 -11.04 22.31 -14.95
C ILE A 38 -10.12 21.13 -15.32
N GLN A 39 -8.96 21.43 -15.90
CA GLN A 39 -7.93 20.44 -16.20
C GLN A 39 -7.42 19.76 -14.92
N ASN A 40 -7.22 20.48 -13.81
CA ASN A 40 -6.76 19.87 -12.56
C ASN A 40 -7.79 18.86 -12.01
N ARG A 41 -9.08 19.23 -12.00
CA ARG A 41 -10.16 18.29 -11.64
C ARG A 41 -10.21 17.09 -12.57
N PHE A 42 -9.95 17.30 -13.87
CA PHE A 42 -9.90 16.23 -14.85
C PHE A 42 -8.74 15.27 -14.58
N VAL A 43 -7.51 15.77 -14.38
CA VAL A 43 -6.35 14.95 -13.99
C VAL A 43 -6.64 14.16 -12.71
N LYS A 44 -7.24 14.79 -11.69
CA LYS A 44 -7.66 14.07 -10.47
C LYS A 44 -8.63 12.92 -10.76
N ARG A 45 -9.59 13.10 -11.67
CA ARG A 45 -10.55 12.04 -12.07
C ARG A 45 -9.87 10.93 -12.87
N VAL A 46 -8.91 11.25 -13.73
CA VAL A 46 -8.07 10.27 -14.43
C VAL A 46 -7.29 9.47 -13.40
N LEU A 47 -6.63 10.14 -12.45
CA LEU A 47 -5.86 9.45 -11.42
C LEU A 47 -6.72 8.52 -10.56
N GLN A 48 -8.01 8.83 -10.40
CA GLN A 48 -8.99 7.98 -9.71
C GLN A 48 -9.47 6.78 -10.54
N GLY A 49 -9.19 6.72 -11.84
CA GLY A 49 -9.75 5.72 -12.75
C GLY A 49 -11.24 5.94 -13.04
N LYS A 50 -11.73 7.17 -12.91
CA LYS A 50 -13.13 7.54 -13.22
C LYS A 50 -13.36 7.85 -14.70
N GLU A 51 -12.30 8.25 -15.41
CA GLU A 51 -12.38 8.54 -16.84
C GLU A 51 -12.31 7.28 -17.68
N LYS A 52 -13.13 7.24 -18.73
CA LYS A 52 -13.10 6.16 -19.72
C LYS A 52 -11.99 6.39 -20.74
N ILE A 53 -11.11 5.41 -20.85
CA ILE A 53 -9.95 5.43 -21.73
C ILE A 53 -10.38 4.97 -23.13
N ALA A 54 -9.93 5.67 -24.17
CA ALA A 54 -10.11 5.27 -25.56
C ALA A 54 -8.89 4.51 -26.10
N LYS A 55 -7.67 5.02 -25.84
CA LYS A 55 -6.39 4.41 -26.24
C LYS A 55 -5.33 4.65 -25.16
N GLY A 56 -4.22 3.92 -25.24
CA GLY A 56 -3.09 4.01 -24.31
C GLY A 56 -3.12 2.95 -23.22
N ARG A 57 -2.13 2.97 -22.31
CA ARG A 57 -2.05 2.01 -21.19
C ARG A 57 -2.14 2.73 -19.86
N TYR A 58 -3.02 2.26 -18.98
CA TYR A 58 -3.15 2.70 -17.60
C TYR A 58 -2.78 1.54 -16.69
N GLN A 59 -1.73 1.69 -15.89
CA GLN A 59 -1.26 0.66 -14.97
C GLN A 59 -1.07 1.22 -13.57
N ILE A 60 -1.49 0.44 -12.56
CA ILE A 60 -1.23 0.67 -11.14
C ILE A 60 -0.62 -0.62 -10.59
N ASP A 61 0.51 -0.54 -9.90
CA ASP A 61 1.27 -1.68 -9.36
C ASP A 61 1.57 -2.76 -10.42
N ASN A 62 1.95 -2.32 -11.63
CA ASN A 62 2.15 -3.15 -12.83
C ASN A 62 0.91 -3.91 -13.33
N GLN A 63 -0.28 -3.70 -12.75
CA GLN A 63 -1.55 -4.26 -13.20
C GLN A 63 -2.31 -3.22 -14.04
N GLU A 64 -2.89 -3.62 -15.18
CA GLU A 64 -3.68 -2.68 -15.99
C GLU A 64 -4.99 -2.28 -15.30
N LEU A 65 -5.48 -1.07 -15.60
CA LEU A 65 -6.70 -0.56 -15.00
C LEU A 65 -7.91 -1.38 -15.43
N ILE A 66 -8.50 -2.05 -14.45
CA ILE A 66 -9.81 -2.68 -14.59
C ILE A 66 -10.90 -1.60 -14.42
N GLY A 67 -10.77 -0.64 -13.49
CA GLY A 67 -11.68 0.51 -13.44
C GLY A 67 -11.64 1.27 -12.12
N TYR A 68 -12.59 2.19 -11.91
CA TYR A 68 -12.65 3.03 -10.70
C TYR A 68 -12.58 2.23 -9.39
N GLY A 69 -13.28 1.09 -9.32
CA GLY A 69 -13.30 0.25 -8.13
C GLY A 69 -11.92 -0.31 -7.78
N PHE A 70 -11.13 -0.69 -8.80
CA PHE A 70 -9.77 -1.18 -8.67
C PHE A 70 -8.79 -0.06 -8.27
N ALA A 71 -8.88 1.10 -8.94
CA ALA A 71 -8.07 2.27 -8.57
C ALA A 71 -8.34 2.72 -7.13
N LYS A 72 -9.62 2.70 -6.68
CA LYS A 72 -9.99 3.07 -5.29
C LYS A 72 -9.35 2.18 -4.23
N THR A 73 -9.09 0.90 -4.53
CA THR A 73 -8.44 -0.02 -3.60
C THR A 73 -6.92 0.17 -3.53
N LYS A 74 -6.30 0.65 -4.60
CA LYS A 74 -4.84 0.83 -4.70
C LYS A 74 -4.35 2.24 -4.38
N ILE A 75 -5.22 3.24 -4.53
CA ILE A 75 -4.87 4.65 -4.40
C ILE A 75 -5.52 5.27 -3.17
N GLN A 76 -4.75 6.06 -2.43
CA GLN A 76 -5.25 6.98 -1.41
C GLN A 76 -5.15 8.42 -1.91
N PHE A 77 -6.28 9.11 -1.98
CA PHE A 77 -6.28 10.57 -2.19
C PHE A 77 -6.32 11.26 -0.84
N ILE A 78 -5.30 12.03 -0.54
CA ILE A 78 -5.21 12.89 0.63
C ILE A 78 -5.47 14.30 0.13
N GLY A 79 -6.63 14.84 0.45
CA GLY A 79 -7.00 16.22 0.16
C GLY A 79 -7.53 16.92 1.40
N GLN A 80 -7.95 18.17 1.20
CA GLN A 80 -8.56 18.98 2.24
C GLN A 80 -9.67 18.24 2.96
N ASP A 81 -9.69 18.44 4.27
CA ASP A 81 -10.63 17.87 5.22
C ASP A 81 -12.10 17.93 4.77
N LYS A 82 -12.81 16.82 5.02
CA LYS A 82 -14.27 16.85 5.11
C LYS A 82 -14.67 17.04 6.57
N TRP A 83 -15.78 17.72 6.81
CA TRP A 83 -16.30 17.92 8.17
C TRP A 83 -16.48 16.61 8.96
N VAL A 84 -16.82 15.51 8.27
CA VAL A 84 -16.99 14.17 8.88
C VAL A 84 -15.67 13.61 9.41
N ASP A 85 -14.54 13.93 8.79
CA ASP A 85 -13.22 13.42 9.19
C ASP A 85 -12.79 14.00 10.56
N ARG A 86 -13.46 15.06 11.03
CA ARG A 86 -13.21 15.73 12.32
C ARG A 86 -14.04 15.18 13.47
N LEU A 87 -15.03 14.32 13.21
CA LEU A 87 -15.93 13.81 14.25
C LEU A 87 -15.38 12.58 14.99
N ILE A 88 -14.52 11.81 14.32
CA ILE A 88 -13.97 10.56 14.88
C ILE A 88 -12.58 10.87 15.42
N PRO A 89 -12.26 10.54 16.69
CA PRO A 89 -10.94 10.81 17.21
C PRO A 89 -9.86 10.07 16.39
N PRO A 90 -8.75 10.73 16.07
CA PRO A 90 -7.64 10.21 15.25
C PRO A 90 -7.19 8.78 15.57
N LYS A 91 -7.07 8.44 16.85
CA LYS A 91 -6.65 7.10 17.29
C LYS A 91 -7.60 6.01 16.79
N TRP A 92 -8.91 6.26 16.85
CA TRP A 92 -9.92 5.32 16.38
C TRP A 92 -9.87 5.13 14.87
N ILE A 93 -9.53 6.17 14.11
CA ILE A 93 -9.35 6.05 12.66
C ILE A 93 -8.17 5.11 12.36
N LEU A 94 -7.05 5.26 13.07
CA LEU A 94 -5.88 4.40 12.89
C LEU A 94 -6.13 2.96 13.34
N TYR A 95 -6.68 2.74 14.54
CA TYR A 95 -7.01 1.40 15.00
C TYR A 95 -8.05 0.73 14.11
N GLY A 96 -9.09 1.48 13.73
CA GLY A 96 -10.11 1.03 12.80
C GLY A 96 -9.51 0.61 11.45
N SER A 97 -8.54 1.38 10.93
CA SER A 97 -7.86 1.04 9.67
C SER A 97 -7.11 -0.30 9.73
N LEU A 98 -6.47 -0.63 10.86
CA LEU A 98 -5.82 -1.93 11.07
C LEU A 98 -6.82 -3.08 11.13
N PHE A 99 -8.02 -2.87 11.67
CA PHE A 99 -9.05 -3.90 11.67
C PHE A 99 -9.57 -4.25 10.27
N PHE A 100 -9.33 -3.39 9.28
CA PHE A 100 -9.58 -3.72 7.87
C PHE A 100 -8.41 -4.47 7.20
N ASP A 101 -7.22 -4.51 7.83
CA ASP A 101 -6.14 -5.42 7.41
C ASP A 101 -6.38 -6.82 7.99
N LEU A 102 -6.89 -7.71 7.14
CA LEU A 102 -7.13 -9.11 7.49
C LEU A 102 -5.87 -9.83 7.99
N LYS A 103 -4.67 -9.47 7.51
CA LYS A 103 -3.41 -10.09 7.95
C LYS A 103 -3.09 -9.70 9.39
N PHE A 104 -3.26 -8.43 9.73
CA PHE A 104 -3.09 -7.94 11.10
C PHE A 104 -4.09 -8.60 12.05
N VAL A 105 -5.39 -8.58 11.72
CA VAL A 105 -6.45 -9.17 12.56
C VAL A 105 -6.20 -10.66 12.80
N ARG A 106 -5.75 -11.39 11.77
CA ARG A 106 -5.34 -12.79 11.89
C ARG A 106 -4.23 -12.97 12.91
N GLN A 107 -3.11 -12.30 12.69
CA GLN A 107 -1.92 -12.45 13.52
C GLN A 107 -2.23 -12.10 14.97
N ALA A 108 -3.01 -11.04 15.18
CA ALA A 108 -3.43 -10.63 16.52
C ALA A 108 -4.32 -11.67 17.20
N ARG A 109 -5.31 -12.24 16.48
CA ARG A 109 -6.16 -13.32 17.00
C ARG A 109 -5.38 -14.59 17.31
N VAL A 110 -4.40 -14.94 16.48
CA VAL A 110 -3.52 -16.09 16.72
C VAL A 110 -2.68 -15.84 17.97
N LYS A 111 -2.01 -14.69 18.09
CA LYS A 111 -1.20 -14.32 19.27
C LYS A 111 -2.03 -14.32 20.56
N THR A 112 -3.21 -13.73 20.55
CA THR A 112 -4.10 -13.72 21.73
C THR A 112 -4.52 -15.14 22.12
N ASN A 113 -4.92 -15.98 21.15
CA ASN A 113 -5.33 -17.35 21.45
C ASN A 113 -4.14 -18.20 21.91
N ASP A 114 -2.97 -18.06 21.29
CA ASP A 114 -1.73 -18.73 21.70
C ASP A 114 -1.48 -18.53 23.20
N LYS A 115 -1.37 -17.26 23.63
CA LYS A 115 -1.14 -16.92 25.04
C LYS A 115 -2.27 -17.30 25.96
N LYS A 116 -3.52 -17.21 25.50
CA LYS A 116 -4.70 -17.64 26.27
C LYS A 116 -4.66 -19.14 26.57
N TYR A 117 -4.39 -19.97 25.57
CA TYR A 117 -4.39 -21.41 25.74
C TYR A 117 -3.11 -21.91 26.43
N ASP A 118 -1.97 -21.23 26.25
CA ASP A 118 -0.76 -21.46 27.06
C ASP A 118 -1.05 -21.22 28.55
N TYR A 119 -1.73 -20.11 28.89
CA TYR A 119 -2.14 -19.82 30.27
C TYR A 119 -3.12 -20.85 30.83
N LEU A 120 -4.15 -21.23 30.06
CA LEU A 120 -5.14 -22.22 30.50
C LEU A 120 -4.50 -23.60 30.72
N SER A 121 -3.63 -24.02 29.80
CA SER A 121 -2.85 -25.25 29.92
C SER A 121 -1.93 -25.22 31.14
N PHE A 122 -1.20 -24.12 31.35
CA PHE A 122 -0.34 -23.95 32.53
C PHE A 122 -1.15 -24.00 33.82
N LYS A 123 -2.29 -23.31 33.87
CA LYS A 123 -3.19 -23.31 35.03
C LYS A 123 -3.72 -24.72 35.34
N ASP A 124 -4.07 -25.50 34.32
CA ASP A 124 -4.64 -26.84 34.42
C ASP A 124 -3.62 -27.91 34.86
N SER A 125 -2.33 -27.68 34.63
CA SER A 125 -1.27 -28.60 35.06
C SER A 125 -1.06 -28.67 36.59
N GLU A 126 -1.68 -27.77 37.36
CA GLU A 126 -1.63 -27.76 38.83
C GLU A 126 -0.20 -27.90 39.44
N ASN A 127 0.81 -27.28 38.80
CA ASN A 127 2.22 -27.29 39.23
C ASN A 127 2.95 -28.64 39.04
N ASP A 128 2.42 -29.54 38.21
CA ASP A 128 3.07 -30.77 37.75
C ASP A 128 3.98 -30.48 36.54
N LEU A 129 5.30 -30.64 36.71
CA LEU A 129 6.28 -30.29 35.69
C LEU A 129 6.33 -31.32 34.56
N ASP A 130 6.08 -32.59 34.85
CA ASP A 130 6.05 -33.64 33.83
C ASP A 130 4.79 -33.52 32.96
N ASP A 131 3.63 -33.22 33.55
CA ASP A 131 2.40 -32.90 32.81
C ASP A 131 2.62 -31.72 31.85
N MET A 132 3.26 -30.65 32.34
CA MET A 132 3.63 -29.50 31.52
C MET A 132 4.56 -29.85 30.36
N LYS A 133 5.59 -30.68 30.59
CA LYS A 133 6.52 -31.12 29.53
C LYS A 133 5.75 -31.88 28.45
N ILE A 134 4.80 -32.72 28.84
CA ILE A 134 4.04 -33.58 27.93
C ILE A 134 3.04 -32.77 27.12
N ARG A 135 2.32 -31.83 27.73
CA ARG A 135 1.46 -30.89 26.98
C ARG A 135 2.22 -30.11 25.92
N ARG A 136 3.43 -29.62 26.24
CA ARG A 136 4.30 -28.95 25.25
C ARG A 136 4.70 -29.89 24.12
N LYS A 137 5.07 -31.15 24.42
CA LYS A 137 5.37 -32.15 23.39
C LYS A 137 4.16 -32.44 22.51
N ILE A 138 2.97 -32.57 23.08
CA ILE A 138 1.71 -32.77 22.35
C ILE A 138 1.43 -31.57 21.43
N ASP A 139 1.53 -30.33 21.93
CA ASP A 139 1.34 -29.12 21.11
C ASP A 139 2.29 -29.11 19.91
N LEU A 140 3.57 -29.44 20.14
CA LEU A 140 4.58 -29.50 19.08
C LEU A 140 4.26 -30.57 18.03
N VAL A 141 3.82 -31.76 18.46
CA VAL A 141 3.45 -32.84 17.55
C VAL A 141 2.25 -32.43 16.69
N ILE A 142 1.20 -31.88 17.31
CA ILE A 142 0.00 -31.42 16.59
C ILE A 142 0.34 -30.26 15.65
N SER A 143 1.11 -29.27 16.13
CA SER A 143 1.53 -28.10 15.34
C SER A 143 2.36 -28.50 14.13
N LYS A 144 3.29 -29.46 14.31
CA LYS A 144 4.11 -29.96 13.21
C LYS A 144 3.25 -30.61 12.13
N PHE A 145 2.34 -31.49 12.52
CA PHE A 145 1.39 -32.12 11.59
C PHE A 145 0.56 -31.07 10.81
N ILE A 146 -0.01 -30.07 11.50
CA ILE A 146 -0.76 -28.99 10.85
C ILE A 146 0.10 -28.21 9.86
N ASN A 147 1.33 -27.86 10.24
CA ASN A 147 2.22 -27.06 9.41
C ASN A 147 2.70 -27.83 8.18
N ASP A 148 3.13 -29.08 8.35
CA ASP A 148 3.66 -29.91 7.27
C ASP A 148 2.57 -30.18 6.22
N THR A 149 1.37 -30.54 6.68
CA THR A 149 0.21 -30.80 5.80
C THR A 149 -0.30 -29.54 5.10
N THR A 150 -0.40 -28.42 5.83
CA THR A 150 -0.78 -27.12 5.25
C THR A 150 0.22 -26.68 4.19
N LYS A 151 1.52 -26.84 4.45
CA LYS A 151 2.57 -26.45 3.50
C LYS A 151 2.48 -27.28 2.22
N ALA A 152 2.28 -28.59 2.33
CA ALA A 152 2.12 -29.48 1.19
C ALA A 152 0.91 -29.08 0.33
N GLU A 153 -0.24 -28.84 0.96
CA GLU A 153 -1.46 -28.39 0.27
C GLU A 153 -1.28 -27.05 -0.45
N VAL A 154 -0.73 -26.04 0.24
CA VAL A 154 -0.52 -24.71 -0.34
C VAL A 154 0.42 -24.78 -1.54
N GLN A 155 1.51 -25.54 -1.44
CA GLN A 155 2.46 -25.72 -2.52
C GLN A 155 1.80 -26.38 -3.74
N LEU A 156 1.01 -27.44 -3.52
CA LEU A 156 0.30 -28.14 -4.58
C LEU A 156 -0.72 -27.24 -5.31
N LEU A 157 -1.44 -26.38 -4.57
CA LEU A 157 -2.36 -25.39 -5.16
C LEU A 157 -1.64 -24.27 -5.91
N GLU A 158 -0.49 -23.80 -5.41
CA GLU A 158 0.34 -22.77 -6.06
C GLU A 158 0.99 -23.30 -7.34
N ASP A 159 1.48 -24.53 -7.32
CA ASP A 159 2.05 -25.20 -8.49
C ASP A 159 1.00 -25.39 -9.59
N TYR A 160 -0.23 -25.78 -9.24
CA TYR A 160 -1.34 -25.82 -10.20
C TYR A 160 -1.67 -24.42 -10.74
N PHE A 161 -1.79 -23.42 -9.86
CA PHE A 161 -2.15 -22.06 -10.24
C PHE A 161 -1.14 -21.41 -11.18
N SER A 162 0.16 -21.65 -10.96
CA SER A 162 1.22 -21.14 -11.83
C SER A 162 1.15 -21.75 -13.23
N LYS A 163 0.96 -23.08 -13.33
CA LYS A 163 0.79 -23.79 -14.61
C LYS A 163 -0.42 -23.29 -15.38
N ILE A 164 -1.59 -23.24 -14.76
CA ILE A 164 -2.83 -22.80 -15.44
C ILE A 164 -2.77 -21.31 -15.80
N SER A 165 -2.06 -20.48 -15.04
CA SER A 165 -1.90 -19.04 -15.35
C SER A 165 -1.10 -18.81 -16.64
N VAL A 166 -0.07 -19.63 -16.91
CA VAL A 166 0.70 -19.57 -18.16
C VAL A 166 -0.22 -19.90 -19.35
N ILE A 167 -0.95 -21.01 -19.25
CA ILE A 167 -1.93 -21.46 -20.25
C ILE A 167 -2.98 -20.39 -20.51
N ASN A 168 -3.54 -19.79 -19.45
CA ASN A 168 -4.56 -18.76 -19.54
C ASN A 168 -4.06 -17.51 -20.26
N ASN A 169 -2.83 -17.09 -19.97
CA ASN A 169 -2.23 -15.93 -20.62
C ASN A 169 -1.99 -16.18 -22.12
N GLU A 170 -1.52 -17.38 -22.48
CA GLU A 170 -1.34 -17.79 -23.88
C GLU A 170 -2.69 -17.83 -24.63
N LYS A 171 -3.72 -18.44 -24.04
CA LYS A 171 -5.07 -18.51 -24.62
C LYS A 171 -5.69 -17.12 -24.78
N ALA A 172 -5.61 -16.27 -23.77
CA ALA A 172 -6.10 -14.89 -23.86
C ALA A 172 -5.37 -14.09 -24.95
N THR A 173 -4.06 -14.32 -25.12
CA THR A 173 -3.28 -13.70 -26.20
C THR A 173 -3.74 -14.17 -27.57
N LYS A 174 -4.01 -15.46 -27.72
CA LYS A 174 -4.42 -16.08 -28.97
C LYS A 174 -5.82 -15.64 -29.42
N ILE A 175 -6.82 -15.73 -28.53
CA ILE A 175 -8.23 -15.44 -28.84
C ILE A 175 -8.43 -13.94 -29.15
N PHE A 176 -7.69 -13.06 -28.45
CA PHE A 176 -7.88 -11.62 -28.52
C PHE A 176 -6.70 -10.89 -29.16
N SER A 177 -5.99 -11.53 -30.10
CA SER A 177 -4.84 -10.93 -30.80
C SER A 177 -5.20 -9.59 -31.46
N ASP A 178 -6.38 -9.54 -32.06
CA ASP A 178 -6.84 -8.41 -32.88
C ASP A 178 -7.66 -7.39 -32.07
N TYR A 179 -7.92 -7.67 -30.79
CA TYR A 179 -8.73 -6.84 -29.92
C TYR A 179 -7.88 -5.82 -29.17
N TYR A 180 -8.55 -4.83 -28.55
CA TYR A 180 -7.87 -3.93 -27.62
C TYR A 180 -7.21 -4.71 -26.48
N VAL A 181 -5.99 -4.30 -26.10
CA VAL A 181 -5.20 -4.91 -25.01
C VAL A 181 -6.03 -5.07 -23.71
N GLN A 182 -6.90 -4.12 -23.42
CA GLN A 182 -7.78 -4.17 -22.25
C GLN A 182 -8.69 -5.42 -22.23
N ILE A 183 -9.21 -5.86 -23.38
CA ILE A 183 -10.08 -7.05 -23.47
C ILE A 183 -9.27 -8.30 -23.16
N LYS A 184 -8.06 -8.42 -23.72
CA LYS A 184 -7.12 -9.50 -23.41
C LYS A 184 -6.81 -9.56 -21.91
N VAL A 185 -6.52 -8.42 -21.28
CA VAL A 185 -6.22 -8.36 -19.85
C VAL A 185 -7.43 -8.72 -19.00
N LEU A 186 -8.62 -8.21 -19.33
CA LEU A 186 -9.86 -8.56 -18.63
C LEU A 186 -10.21 -10.05 -18.78
N ALA A 187 -9.96 -10.65 -19.94
CA ALA A 187 -10.19 -12.06 -20.20
C ALA A 187 -9.25 -12.94 -19.36
N ASN A 188 -7.95 -12.62 -19.37
CA ASN A 188 -6.97 -13.32 -18.56
C ASN A 188 -7.28 -13.18 -17.06
N GLU A 189 -7.54 -11.96 -16.58
CA GLU A 189 -7.90 -11.70 -15.18
C GLU A 189 -9.17 -12.47 -14.77
N ASN A 190 -10.18 -12.54 -15.65
CA ASN A 190 -11.40 -13.30 -15.36
C ASN A 190 -11.13 -14.81 -15.23
N ALA A 191 -10.22 -15.36 -16.03
CA ALA A 191 -9.79 -16.75 -15.93
C ALA A 191 -8.96 -16.99 -14.66
N SER A 192 -7.97 -16.14 -14.37
CA SER A 192 -7.18 -16.22 -13.13
C SER A 192 -8.04 -16.12 -11.87
N LEU A 193 -9.00 -15.19 -11.81
CA LEU A 193 -9.94 -15.05 -10.69
C LEU A 193 -10.85 -16.27 -10.52
N ARG A 194 -11.13 -17.03 -11.60
CA ARG A 194 -11.85 -18.30 -11.50
C ARG A 194 -11.01 -19.35 -10.79
N GLU A 195 -9.76 -19.50 -11.19
CA GLU A 195 -8.85 -20.50 -10.61
C GLU A 195 -8.46 -20.14 -9.18
N GLU A 196 -8.23 -18.86 -8.88
CA GLU A 196 -7.94 -18.38 -7.52
C GLU A 196 -9.12 -18.62 -6.57
N LEU A 197 -10.35 -18.40 -7.06
CA LEU A 197 -11.56 -18.70 -6.32
C LEU A 197 -11.67 -20.19 -6.01
N ALA A 198 -11.45 -21.04 -7.01
CA ALA A 198 -11.55 -22.48 -6.88
C ALA A 198 -10.45 -23.03 -5.95
N ASN A 199 -9.22 -22.50 -6.03
CA ASN A 199 -8.15 -22.83 -5.07
C ASN A 199 -8.52 -22.43 -3.64
N SER A 200 -9.10 -21.25 -3.47
CA SER A 200 -9.54 -20.78 -2.14
C SER A 200 -10.65 -21.68 -1.57
N GLU A 201 -11.54 -22.20 -2.42
CA GLU A 201 -12.60 -23.15 -2.04
C GLU A 201 -12.05 -24.54 -1.67
N LEU A 202 -11.05 -25.05 -2.40
CA LEU A 202 -10.35 -26.30 -2.02
C LEU A 202 -9.62 -26.13 -0.69
N LEU A 203 -8.85 -25.05 -0.54
CA LEU A 203 -8.12 -24.78 0.69
C LEU A 203 -9.06 -24.62 1.89
N LEU A 204 -10.26 -24.08 1.68
CA LEU A 204 -11.31 -24.04 2.71
C LEU A 204 -11.74 -25.45 3.11
N THR A 205 -12.00 -26.32 2.14
CA THR A 205 -12.35 -27.74 2.37
C THR A 205 -11.22 -28.48 3.10
N PHE A 206 -9.97 -28.26 2.69
CA PHE A 206 -8.77 -28.78 3.36
C PHE A 206 -8.77 -28.40 4.85
N TYR A 207 -8.94 -27.12 5.19
CA TYR A 207 -8.92 -26.69 6.58
C TYR A 207 -10.12 -27.18 7.39
N GLN A 208 -11.29 -27.37 6.75
CA GLN A 208 -12.46 -27.97 7.40
C GLN A 208 -12.20 -29.43 7.76
N SER A 209 -11.64 -30.21 6.83
CA SER A 209 -11.29 -31.60 7.12
C SER A 209 -10.13 -31.71 8.12
N LEU A 210 -9.13 -30.82 8.03
CA LEU A 210 -8.07 -30.73 9.04
C LEU A 210 -8.64 -30.41 10.43
N TRP A 211 -9.67 -29.55 10.51
CA TRP A 211 -10.36 -29.28 11.78
C TRP A 211 -10.93 -30.55 12.40
N ASP A 212 -11.65 -31.37 11.63
CA ASP A 212 -12.23 -32.63 12.10
C ASP A 212 -11.13 -33.61 12.59
N LYS A 213 -10.03 -33.68 11.83
CA LYS A 213 -8.87 -34.51 12.15
C LYS A 213 -8.15 -34.07 13.43
N ILE A 214 -8.07 -32.76 13.69
CA ILE A 214 -7.49 -32.25 14.95
C ILE A 214 -8.46 -32.45 16.12
N TYR A 215 -9.76 -32.31 15.88
CA TYR A 215 -10.78 -32.50 16.91
C TYR A 215 -10.79 -33.93 17.45
N SER A 216 -10.56 -34.95 16.60
CA SER A 216 -10.49 -36.35 17.03
C SER A 216 -9.39 -36.64 18.07
N PHE A 217 -8.35 -35.80 18.17
CA PHE A 217 -7.33 -35.94 19.22
C PHE A 217 -7.84 -35.61 20.63
N ASP A 218 -8.94 -34.85 20.78
CA ASP A 218 -9.62 -34.64 22.07
C ASP A 218 -10.38 -35.91 22.51
N GLU A 219 -10.70 -36.80 21.58
CA GLU A 219 -11.48 -38.02 21.80
C GLU A 219 -10.64 -39.25 22.15
N LEU A 220 -9.30 -39.12 22.21
CA LEU A 220 -8.36 -40.21 22.55
C LEU A 220 -8.48 -40.75 23.99
N ARG A 221 -9.51 -40.34 24.73
CA ARG A 221 -9.74 -40.68 26.14
C ARG A 221 -9.79 -42.18 26.41
N ASN A 222 -10.29 -42.97 25.47
CA ASN A 222 -10.43 -44.41 25.62
C ASN A 222 -9.19 -45.21 25.16
N SER A 223 -8.10 -44.54 24.82
CA SER A 223 -6.92 -45.19 24.22
C SER A 223 -5.88 -45.72 25.23
N CYS A 224 -6.03 -45.47 26.54
CA CYS A 224 -5.21 -46.05 27.62
C CYS A 224 -6.13 -46.70 28.65
N THR A 225 -5.85 -47.94 29.03
CA THR A 225 -6.55 -48.64 30.11
C THR A 225 -6.16 -48.15 31.51
N CYS A 226 -5.23 -47.20 31.57
CA CYS A 226 -4.57 -46.69 32.76
C CYS A 226 -5.56 -46.07 33.77
N GLU A 227 -6.52 -45.25 33.29
CA GLU A 227 -7.59 -44.69 34.14
C GLU A 227 -8.48 -45.79 34.72
N PHE A 228 -8.83 -46.80 33.93
CA PHE A 228 -9.69 -47.91 34.35
C PHE A 228 -8.99 -48.80 35.40
N ASN A 229 -7.73 -49.16 35.15
CA ASN A 229 -6.94 -49.98 36.05
C ASN A 229 -6.75 -49.31 37.42
N VAL A 230 -6.54 -47.98 37.45
CA VAL A 230 -6.42 -47.23 38.71
C VAL A 230 -7.76 -47.14 39.45
N LYS A 231 -8.89 -47.00 38.75
CA LYS A 231 -10.23 -47.04 39.39
C LYS A 231 -10.51 -48.38 40.06
N ALA A 232 -10.16 -49.48 39.39
CA ALA A 232 -10.34 -50.83 39.90
C ALA A 232 -9.34 -51.23 41.01
N SER A 233 -8.20 -50.54 41.11
CA SER A 233 -7.14 -50.86 42.08
C SER A 233 -7.60 -50.74 43.55
N SER A 234 -7.10 -51.62 44.41
CA SER A 234 -7.27 -51.55 45.87
C SER A 234 -6.39 -50.47 46.53
N ASN A 235 -5.42 -49.89 45.81
CA ASN A 235 -4.50 -48.89 46.35
C ASN A 235 -5.17 -47.51 46.55
N LYS A 236 -5.40 -47.12 47.81
CA LYS A 236 -6.02 -45.82 48.18
C LYS A 236 -5.22 -44.60 47.75
N LEU A 237 -3.88 -44.67 47.74
CA LEU A 237 -3.02 -43.55 47.31
C LEU A 237 -3.15 -43.30 45.81
N MET A 238 -3.20 -44.38 45.02
CA MET A 238 -3.41 -44.29 43.57
C MET A 238 -4.79 -43.74 43.22
N LYS A 239 -5.83 -44.14 43.97
CA LYS A 239 -7.18 -43.59 43.82
C LYS A 239 -7.24 -42.08 44.09
N LYS A 240 -6.42 -41.54 45.00
CA LYS A 240 -6.32 -40.08 45.23
C LYS A 240 -5.73 -39.35 44.01
N LYS A 241 -4.84 -40.00 43.24
CA LYS A 241 -4.25 -39.45 42.01
C LYS A 241 -5.08 -39.72 40.75
N LEU A 242 -6.29 -40.26 40.85
CA LEU A 242 -7.12 -40.66 39.71
C LEU A 242 -7.32 -39.55 38.67
N THR A 243 -7.39 -38.30 39.10
CA THR A 243 -7.53 -37.13 38.21
C THR A 243 -6.35 -36.97 37.25
N LYS A 244 -5.13 -37.38 37.65
CA LYS A 244 -3.92 -37.33 36.81
C LYS A 244 -3.92 -38.37 35.68
N PHE A 245 -4.74 -39.42 35.80
CA PHE A 245 -4.86 -40.48 34.79
C PHE A 245 -5.88 -40.17 33.69
N LYS A 246 -6.58 -39.04 33.80
CA LYS A 246 -7.50 -38.59 32.76
C LYS A 246 -6.70 -38.06 31.57
N TYR A 247 -7.18 -38.34 30.36
CA TYR A 247 -6.68 -37.76 29.10
C TYR A 247 -7.08 -36.27 28.96
N SER A 248 -6.68 -35.42 29.91
CA SER A 248 -6.94 -33.97 29.86
C SER A 248 -5.82 -33.18 29.19
N GLN A 249 -4.65 -33.80 28.98
CA GLN A 249 -3.45 -33.12 28.45
C GLN A 249 -3.66 -32.60 27.03
N THR A 250 -4.41 -33.33 26.19
CA THR A 250 -4.71 -32.93 24.81
C THR A 250 -5.66 -31.74 24.74
N HIS A 251 -6.53 -31.56 25.72
CA HIS A 251 -7.70 -30.68 25.62
C HIS A 251 -7.39 -29.24 25.24
N PHE A 252 -6.49 -28.58 25.97
CA PHE A 252 -6.14 -27.19 25.68
C PHE A 252 -5.27 -27.06 24.43
N MET A 253 -4.48 -28.08 24.09
CA MET A 253 -3.65 -28.09 22.88
C MET A 253 -4.54 -28.22 21.63
N VAL A 254 -5.48 -29.16 21.65
CA VAL A 254 -6.48 -29.32 20.58
C VAL A 254 -7.31 -28.05 20.44
N LYS A 255 -7.90 -27.52 21.54
CA LYS A 255 -8.67 -26.28 21.48
C LYS A 255 -7.88 -25.08 20.94
N LYS A 256 -6.60 -24.96 21.29
CA LYS A 256 -5.69 -23.94 20.74
C LYS A 256 -5.59 -24.04 19.22
N GLN A 257 -5.26 -25.22 18.73
CA GLN A 257 -5.07 -25.48 17.31
C GLN A 257 -6.37 -25.34 16.51
N LEU A 258 -7.50 -25.83 17.04
CA LEU A 258 -8.82 -25.63 16.44
C LEU A 258 -9.20 -24.14 16.34
N LYS A 259 -8.77 -23.28 17.27
CA LYS A 259 -8.98 -21.82 17.15
C LYS A 259 -8.13 -21.23 16.03
N PHE A 260 -6.88 -21.67 15.85
CA PHE A 260 -6.05 -21.23 14.72
C PHE A 260 -6.67 -21.63 13.38
N ILE A 261 -7.10 -22.88 13.25
CA ILE A 261 -7.78 -23.38 12.03
C ILE A 261 -9.07 -22.60 11.78
N ASN A 262 -9.89 -22.35 12.80
CA ASN A 262 -11.12 -21.56 12.65
C ASN A 262 -10.90 -20.11 12.19
N ILE A 263 -9.83 -19.46 12.66
CA ILE A 263 -9.43 -18.14 12.17
C ILE A 263 -9.16 -18.22 10.67
N ARG A 264 -8.42 -19.25 10.24
CA ARG A 264 -8.08 -19.46 8.83
C ARG A 264 -9.30 -19.77 7.94
N ILE A 265 -10.22 -20.61 8.42
CA ILE A 265 -11.52 -20.88 7.77
C ILE A 265 -12.31 -19.58 7.58
N SER A 266 -12.39 -18.75 8.62
CA SER A 266 -13.13 -17.48 8.57
C SER A 266 -12.53 -16.50 7.55
N GLU A 267 -11.21 -16.43 7.45
CA GLU A 267 -10.51 -15.64 6.42
C GLU A 267 -10.83 -16.11 5.02
N LEU A 268 -10.74 -17.43 4.77
CA LEU A 268 -10.99 -18.00 3.46
C LEU A 268 -12.43 -17.72 3.01
N ARG A 269 -13.41 -17.82 3.92
CA ARG A 269 -14.80 -17.42 3.63
C ARG A 269 -14.92 -15.96 3.18
N ILE A 270 -14.24 -15.04 3.87
CA ILE A 270 -14.24 -13.61 3.50
C ILE A 270 -13.54 -13.41 2.15
N LEU A 271 -12.41 -14.08 1.92
CA LEU A 271 -11.66 -14.02 0.66
C LEU A 271 -12.51 -14.52 -0.51
N ILE A 272 -13.11 -15.71 -0.39
CA ILE A 272 -14.02 -16.31 -1.36
C ILE A 272 -15.17 -15.34 -1.70
N TYR A 273 -15.79 -14.72 -0.69
CA TYR A 273 -16.83 -13.71 -0.92
C TYR A 273 -16.32 -12.52 -1.73
N LYS A 274 -15.13 -11.99 -1.41
CA LYS A 274 -14.51 -10.88 -2.14
C LYS A 274 -14.18 -11.28 -3.58
N LEU A 275 -13.55 -12.45 -3.79
CA LEU A 275 -13.21 -12.97 -5.11
C LEU A 275 -14.46 -13.19 -5.97
N LYS A 276 -15.53 -13.78 -5.43
CA LYS A 276 -16.83 -13.91 -6.12
C LYS A 276 -17.36 -12.56 -6.61
N LYS A 277 -17.28 -11.52 -5.75
CA LYS A 277 -17.73 -10.16 -6.11
C LYS A 277 -16.85 -9.52 -7.17
N THR A 278 -15.53 -9.67 -7.07
CA THR A 278 -14.56 -9.14 -8.06
C THR A 278 -14.74 -9.84 -9.41
N LYS A 279 -14.77 -11.17 -9.44
CA LYS A 279 -15.01 -11.97 -10.65
C LYS A 279 -16.30 -11.56 -11.37
N ARG A 280 -17.42 -11.38 -10.65
CA ARG A 280 -18.67 -10.88 -11.23
C ARG A 280 -18.52 -9.50 -11.89
N ARG A 281 -17.73 -8.60 -11.29
CA ARG A 281 -17.47 -7.26 -11.86
C ARG A 281 -16.61 -7.34 -13.10
N VAL A 282 -15.50 -8.08 -13.04
CA VAL A 282 -14.59 -8.28 -14.17
C VAL A 282 -15.31 -8.95 -15.33
N SER A 283 -16.09 -10.01 -15.08
CA SER A 283 -16.89 -10.69 -16.10
C SER A 283 -17.90 -9.77 -16.78
N LYS A 284 -18.65 -8.97 -16.01
CA LYS A 284 -19.58 -7.97 -16.57
C LYS A 284 -18.84 -6.94 -17.43
N GLN A 285 -17.69 -6.48 -16.95
CA GLN A 285 -16.89 -5.51 -17.69
C GLN A 285 -16.33 -6.10 -18.98
N LEU A 286 -15.79 -7.33 -18.94
CA LEU A 286 -15.29 -8.04 -20.11
C LEU A 286 -16.38 -8.16 -21.18
N SER A 287 -17.57 -8.60 -20.79
CA SER A 287 -18.71 -8.69 -21.71
C SER A 287 -19.05 -7.33 -22.32
N LEU A 288 -19.11 -6.27 -21.52
CA LEU A 288 -19.37 -4.92 -22.02
C LEU A 288 -18.29 -4.44 -23.00
N GLU A 289 -17.01 -4.66 -22.72
CA GLU A 289 -15.93 -4.23 -23.61
C GLU A 289 -15.90 -5.02 -24.92
N ILE A 290 -16.18 -6.34 -24.86
CA ILE A 290 -16.33 -7.18 -26.07
C ILE A 290 -17.48 -6.66 -26.93
N THR A 291 -18.68 -6.45 -26.34
CA THR A 291 -19.84 -5.96 -27.09
C THR A 291 -19.56 -4.60 -27.73
N LYS A 292 -18.94 -3.66 -27.00
CA LYS A 292 -18.55 -2.36 -27.57
C LYS A 292 -17.57 -2.51 -28.72
N TYR A 293 -16.57 -3.38 -28.59
CA TYR A 293 -15.60 -3.62 -29.65
C TYR A 293 -16.29 -4.13 -30.92
N HIS A 294 -17.20 -5.10 -30.77
CA HIS A 294 -18.01 -5.63 -31.86
C HIS A 294 -18.86 -4.56 -32.54
N THR A 295 -19.53 -3.71 -31.76
CA THR A 295 -20.36 -2.62 -32.31
C THR A 295 -19.52 -1.55 -33.01
N PHE A 296 -18.41 -1.12 -32.40
CA PHE A 296 -17.60 -0.02 -32.92
C PHE A 296 -16.85 -0.38 -34.19
N ASN A 297 -16.35 -1.61 -34.28
CA ASN A 297 -15.62 -2.12 -35.43
C ASN A 297 -16.50 -2.89 -36.42
N GLN A 298 -17.83 -2.89 -36.23
CA GLN A 298 -18.80 -3.55 -37.10
C GLN A 298 -18.44 -5.02 -37.40
N ILE A 299 -18.04 -5.75 -36.35
CA ILE A 299 -17.63 -7.15 -36.48
C ILE A 299 -18.84 -8.01 -36.86
N ASP A 300 -18.70 -8.83 -37.89
CA ASP A 300 -19.77 -9.71 -38.36
C ASP A 300 -20.23 -10.71 -37.28
N LYS A 301 -21.53 -11.07 -37.29
CA LYS A 301 -22.14 -11.96 -36.30
C LYS A 301 -21.49 -13.35 -36.28
N GLN A 302 -21.01 -13.88 -37.40
CA GLN A 302 -20.33 -15.18 -37.42
C GLN A 302 -19.02 -15.12 -36.63
N LYS A 303 -18.21 -14.08 -36.83
CA LYS A 303 -16.97 -13.85 -36.06
C LYS A 303 -17.25 -13.64 -34.57
N GLN A 304 -18.36 -13.00 -34.20
CA GLN A 304 -18.77 -12.88 -32.80
C GLN A 304 -19.11 -14.24 -32.18
N LEU A 305 -19.76 -15.12 -32.94
CA LEU A 305 -20.11 -16.48 -32.53
C LEU A 305 -18.85 -17.36 -32.37
N GLU A 306 -17.90 -17.28 -33.30
CA GLU A 306 -16.61 -17.96 -33.23
C GLU A 306 -15.87 -17.63 -31.93
N ILE A 307 -15.74 -16.33 -31.60
CA ILE A 307 -15.08 -15.88 -30.36
C ILE A 307 -15.81 -16.38 -29.12
N THR A 308 -17.15 -16.42 -29.16
CA THR A 308 -17.96 -16.96 -28.07
C THR A 308 -17.71 -18.46 -27.89
N ASN A 309 -17.58 -19.21 -28.99
CA ASN A 309 -17.25 -20.63 -28.96
C ASN A 309 -15.81 -20.87 -28.45
N GLU A 310 -14.84 -20.07 -28.87
CA GLU A 310 -13.46 -20.15 -28.35
C GLU A 310 -13.40 -19.89 -26.83
N LEU A 311 -14.15 -18.90 -26.34
CA LEU A 311 -14.27 -18.63 -24.91
C LEU A 311 -14.90 -19.80 -24.14
N ASN A 312 -15.93 -20.43 -24.70
CA ASN A 312 -16.56 -21.61 -24.10
C ASN A 312 -15.60 -22.81 -24.09
N ASN A 313 -14.88 -23.05 -25.19
CA ASN A 313 -13.89 -24.11 -25.30
C ASN A 313 -12.75 -23.91 -24.29
N TRP A 314 -12.25 -22.68 -24.14
CA TRP A 314 -11.25 -22.36 -23.12
C TRP A 314 -11.80 -22.59 -21.69
N LYS A 315 -13.05 -22.19 -21.44
CA LYS A 315 -13.72 -22.42 -20.16
C LYS A 315 -13.88 -23.91 -19.83
N ASN A 316 -14.17 -24.75 -20.82
CA ASN A 316 -14.32 -26.20 -20.67
C ASN A 316 -12.96 -26.85 -20.46
N PHE A 317 -11.96 -26.51 -21.28
CA PHE A 317 -10.58 -27.00 -21.13
C PHE A 317 -10.01 -26.75 -19.73
N ASN A 318 -10.19 -25.53 -19.19
CA ASN A 318 -9.80 -25.25 -17.80
C ASN A 318 -10.60 -26.07 -16.79
N GLY A 319 -11.88 -26.37 -17.09
CA GLY A 319 -12.72 -27.23 -16.26
C GLY A 319 -12.19 -28.66 -16.20
N ASP A 320 -11.78 -29.21 -17.34
CA ASP A 320 -11.26 -30.58 -17.44
C ASP A 320 -9.92 -30.72 -16.69
N LEU A 321 -8.98 -29.79 -16.92
CA LEU A 321 -7.70 -29.74 -16.19
C LEU A 321 -7.92 -29.63 -14.67
N ARG A 322 -8.92 -28.82 -14.28
CA ARG A 322 -9.27 -28.63 -12.89
C ARG A 322 -9.83 -29.90 -12.26
N GLN A 323 -10.72 -30.58 -12.97
CA GLN A 323 -11.31 -31.84 -12.48
C GLN A 323 -10.23 -32.91 -12.30
N GLU A 324 -9.30 -33.03 -13.25
CA GLU A 324 -8.16 -33.95 -13.13
C GLU A 324 -7.30 -33.63 -11.90
N PHE A 325 -7.01 -32.35 -11.67
CA PHE A 325 -6.28 -31.90 -10.50
C PHE A 325 -7.02 -32.22 -9.19
N GLU A 326 -8.33 -31.96 -9.11
CA GLU A 326 -9.14 -32.22 -7.92
C GLU A 326 -9.23 -33.71 -7.57
N ILE A 327 -9.25 -34.60 -8.57
CA ILE A 327 -9.21 -36.05 -8.35
C ILE A 327 -7.87 -36.44 -7.74
N LYS A 328 -6.76 -36.05 -8.37
CA LYS A 328 -5.39 -36.33 -7.88
C LYS A 328 -5.16 -35.77 -6.47
N GLN A 329 -5.63 -34.55 -6.23
CA GLN A 329 -5.54 -33.91 -4.93
C GLN A 329 -6.32 -34.72 -3.89
N LYS A 330 -7.57 -35.12 -4.17
CA LYS A 330 -8.39 -35.89 -3.22
C LYS A 330 -7.75 -37.21 -2.83
N GLU A 331 -7.20 -37.95 -3.79
CA GLU A 331 -6.49 -39.21 -3.52
C GLU A 331 -5.32 -39.00 -2.55
N ILE A 332 -4.43 -38.04 -2.88
CA ILE A 332 -3.29 -37.69 -2.03
C ILE A 332 -3.76 -37.20 -0.65
N PHE A 333 -4.78 -36.34 -0.62
CA PHE A 333 -5.31 -35.73 0.60
C PHE A 333 -5.94 -36.76 1.54
N PHE A 334 -6.84 -37.61 1.04
CA PHE A 334 -7.56 -38.57 1.88
C PHE A 334 -6.63 -39.65 2.45
N ASP A 335 -5.65 -40.11 1.66
CA ASP A 335 -4.73 -41.16 2.07
C ASP A 335 -3.65 -40.62 3.01
N LEU A 336 -2.96 -39.54 2.61
CA LEU A 336 -1.84 -38.99 3.37
C LEU A 336 -2.31 -38.43 4.71
N LEU A 337 -3.37 -37.60 4.73
CA LEU A 337 -3.81 -36.97 5.98
C LEU A 337 -4.39 -37.97 6.97
N SER A 338 -5.12 -38.97 6.47
CA SER A 338 -5.67 -39.99 7.36
C SER A 338 -4.55 -40.82 7.96
N HIS A 339 -3.55 -41.21 7.16
CA HIS A 339 -2.40 -41.95 7.65
C HIS A 339 -1.58 -41.15 8.68
N GLU A 340 -1.22 -39.91 8.35
CA GLU A 340 -0.47 -39.04 9.25
C GLU A 340 -1.24 -38.73 10.54
N ASN A 341 -2.55 -38.49 10.46
CA ASN A 341 -3.39 -38.30 11.64
C ASN A 341 -3.32 -39.49 12.60
N ILE A 342 -3.43 -40.72 12.08
CA ILE A 342 -3.34 -41.94 12.89
C ILE A 342 -1.97 -42.03 13.56
N MET A 343 -0.89 -41.73 12.83
CA MET A 343 0.47 -41.76 13.37
C MET A 343 0.67 -40.72 14.47
N VAL A 344 0.12 -39.51 14.30
CA VAL A 344 0.10 -38.47 15.34
C VAL A 344 -0.70 -38.92 16.56
N GLY A 345 -1.89 -39.49 16.36
CA GLY A 345 -2.73 -40.03 17.43
C GLY A 345 -1.98 -41.08 18.26
N LYS A 346 -1.33 -42.06 17.60
CA LYS A 346 -0.49 -43.07 18.26
C LYS A 346 0.64 -42.43 19.07
N LYS A 347 1.30 -41.41 18.53
CA LYS A 347 2.37 -40.69 19.24
C LYS A 347 1.86 -39.94 20.47
N ILE A 348 0.69 -39.31 20.39
CA ILE A 348 0.04 -38.64 21.53
C ILE A 348 -0.31 -39.66 22.62
N ILE A 349 -0.91 -40.79 22.23
CA ILE A 349 -1.24 -41.88 23.16
C ILE A 349 0.01 -42.36 23.90
N TYR A 350 1.10 -42.60 23.16
CA TYR A 350 2.38 -43.01 23.75
C TYR A 350 2.91 -42.00 24.78
N LEU A 351 2.93 -40.70 24.44
CA LEU A 351 3.38 -39.65 25.37
C LEU A 351 2.56 -39.59 26.66
N ILE A 352 1.24 -39.79 26.56
CA ILE A 352 0.35 -39.81 27.73
C ILE A 352 0.52 -41.10 28.52
N HIS A 353 0.75 -42.24 27.86
CA HIS A 353 1.06 -43.48 28.55
C HIS A 353 2.37 -43.37 29.35
N GLU A 354 3.42 -42.78 28.77
CA GLU A 354 4.68 -42.48 29.49
C GLU A 354 4.48 -41.56 30.70
N TYR A 355 3.55 -40.61 30.63
CA TYR A 355 3.18 -39.82 31.80
C TYR A 355 2.56 -40.69 32.88
N HIS A 356 1.55 -41.49 32.50
CA HIS A 356 0.81 -42.33 33.42
C HIS A 356 1.70 -43.36 34.10
N THR A 357 2.70 -43.91 33.40
CA THR A 357 3.70 -44.82 34.01
C THR A 357 4.52 -44.11 35.08
N LYS A 358 4.94 -42.86 34.86
CA LYS A 358 5.61 -42.04 35.90
C LYS A 358 4.73 -41.76 37.11
N VAL A 359 3.45 -41.45 36.89
CA VAL A 359 2.48 -41.23 37.98
C VAL A 359 2.24 -42.54 38.76
N LEU A 360 2.22 -43.69 38.07
CA LEU A 360 2.13 -45.03 38.67
C LEU A 360 3.34 -45.35 39.55
N SER A 361 4.56 -45.06 39.06
CA SER A 361 5.79 -45.23 39.83
C SER A 361 6.01 -44.16 40.89
N SER A 362 5.15 -43.14 40.98
CA SER A 362 5.30 -41.97 41.85
C SER A 362 6.62 -41.23 41.67
N THR A 363 7.13 -41.20 40.43
CA THR A 363 8.37 -40.51 40.05
C THR A 363 8.10 -39.19 39.34
N GLU A 364 6.89 -38.64 39.43
CA GLU A 364 6.55 -37.37 38.79
C GLU A 364 7.15 -36.16 39.52
N GLU A 365 7.65 -35.18 38.76
CA GLU A 365 8.26 -33.96 39.30
C GLU A 365 7.21 -32.86 39.59
N MET A 366 7.15 -32.39 40.84
CA MET A 366 6.34 -31.24 41.24
C MET A 366 7.19 -29.97 41.37
N GLY A 367 6.69 -28.83 40.87
CA GLY A 367 7.37 -27.54 40.99
C GLY A 367 7.19 -26.86 42.34
N LYS A 368 7.78 -25.68 42.55
CA LYS A 368 7.56 -24.86 43.75
C LYS A 368 6.28 -24.03 43.64
N GLN A 369 5.43 -24.09 44.66
CA GLN A 369 4.11 -23.43 44.65
C GLN A 369 4.17 -21.90 44.49
N ASN A 370 5.18 -21.25 45.07
CA ASN A 370 5.36 -19.80 44.94
C ASN A 370 5.77 -19.41 43.52
N GLU A 371 6.70 -20.15 42.91
CA GLU A 371 7.11 -19.96 41.52
C GLU A 371 5.92 -20.17 40.56
N PHE A 372 5.10 -21.20 40.80
CA PHE A 372 3.87 -21.45 40.03
C PHE A 372 2.88 -20.27 40.08
N LYS A 373 2.62 -19.70 41.28
CA LYS A 373 1.73 -18.53 41.43
C LYS A 373 2.25 -17.31 40.67
N ILE A 374 3.57 -17.08 40.69
CA ILE A 374 4.22 -15.97 39.96
C ILE A 374 4.08 -16.18 38.45
N LEU A 375 4.47 -17.36 37.95
CA LEU A 375 4.38 -17.70 36.53
C LEU A 375 2.94 -17.65 36.03
N LYS A 376 1.96 -18.14 36.80
CA LYS A 376 0.54 -18.08 36.44
C LYS A 376 0.06 -16.65 36.20
N ARG A 377 0.46 -15.70 37.05
CA ARG A 377 0.16 -14.27 36.88
C ARG A 377 0.86 -13.70 35.65
N HIS A 378 2.11 -14.08 35.42
CA HIS A 378 2.88 -13.68 34.26
C HIS A 378 2.22 -14.14 32.95
N TYR A 379 1.89 -15.44 32.81
CA TYR A 379 1.16 -15.97 31.64
C TYR A 379 -0.17 -15.26 31.41
N LYS A 380 -0.92 -14.94 32.46
CA LYS A 380 -2.19 -14.19 32.33
C LYS A 380 -1.98 -12.78 31.77
N LYS A 381 -0.91 -12.08 32.18
CA LYS A 381 -0.59 -10.73 31.70
C LYS A 381 -0.17 -10.69 30.23
N GLN A 382 0.37 -11.79 29.69
CA GLN A 382 0.76 -11.90 28.28
C GLN A 382 -0.44 -12.02 27.32
N ILE A 383 -1.66 -12.19 27.83
CA ILE A 383 -2.87 -12.28 27.01
C ILE A 383 -3.30 -10.86 26.63
N GLU A 384 -2.70 -10.34 25.57
CA GLU A 384 -3.06 -9.03 25.01
C GLU A 384 -4.32 -9.13 24.14
N SER A 385 -5.22 -8.17 24.31
CA SER A 385 -6.37 -7.98 23.42
C SER A 385 -5.92 -7.53 22.03
N ILE A 386 -6.79 -7.70 21.03
CA ILE A 386 -6.53 -7.23 19.65
C ILE A 386 -6.36 -5.70 19.63
N PHE A 387 -7.05 -4.99 20.52
CA PHE A 387 -6.98 -3.54 20.64
C PHE A 387 -5.62 -3.08 21.20
N GLU A 388 -5.12 -3.71 22.26
CA GLU A 388 -3.79 -3.43 22.81
C GLU A 388 -2.70 -3.70 21.75
N GLN A 389 -2.80 -4.81 21.03
CA GLN A 389 -1.88 -5.10 19.93
C GLN A 389 -1.95 -4.06 18.79
N ALA A 390 -3.14 -3.50 18.51
CA ALA A 390 -3.28 -2.42 17.53
C ALA A 390 -2.67 -1.11 18.05
N HIS A 391 -2.81 -0.83 19.35
CA HIS A 391 -2.16 0.30 20.00
C HIS A 391 -0.64 0.20 19.88
N ASP A 392 -0.07 -0.95 20.23
CA ASP A 392 1.38 -1.19 20.17
C ASP A 392 1.92 -1.09 18.74
N TRP A 393 1.21 -1.68 17.77
CA TRP A 393 1.56 -1.59 16.36
C TRP A 393 1.59 -0.15 15.85
N ILE A 394 0.57 0.64 16.19
CA ILE A 394 0.52 2.05 15.78
C ILE A 394 1.63 2.86 16.44
N ASN A 395 1.90 2.66 17.73
CA ASN A 395 2.99 3.34 18.43
C ASN A 395 4.35 2.98 17.81
N GLU A 396 4.57 1.72 17.45
CA GLU A 396 5.80 1.27 16.79
C GLU A 396 5.99 1.98 15.44
N ILE A 397 4.95 2.04 14.60
CA ILE A 397 5.00 2.76 13.32
C ILE A 397 5.28 4.25 13.52
N ILE A 398 4.57 4.89 14.44
CA ILE A 398 4.72 6.32 14.74
C ILE A 398 6.16 6.63 15.16
N ASN A 399 6.73 5.80 16.04
CA ASN A 399 8.09 5.95 16.52
C ASN A 399 9.11 5.73 15.40
N LYS A 400 8.94 4.68 14.57
CA LYS A 400 9.80 4.43 13.39
C LYS A 400 9.78 5.61 12.42
N LEU A 401 8.61 6.17 12.16
CA LEU A 401 8.44 7.30 11.25
C LEU A 401 8.78 8.67 11.89
N ASP A 402 9.10 8.70 13.19
CA ASP A 402 9.39 9.92 13.98
C ASP A 402 8.28 10.95 13.83
N ILE A 403 7.04 10.47 13.87
CA ILE A 403 5.84 11.28 13.82
C ILE A 403 5.48 11.69 15.24
N LYS A 404 5.40 12.99 15.49
CA LYS A 404 4.93 13.51 16.77
C LYS A 404 3.46 13.90 16.64
N PHE A 405 2.59 13.04 17.14
CA PHE A 405 1.15 13.34 17.22
C PHE A 405 0.84 14.04 18.54
N ASP A 406 0.23 15.21 18.45
CA ASP A 406 -0.42 15.86 19.59
C ASP A 406 -1.79 15.21 19.84
N TRP A 407 -1.77 13.97 20.32
CA TRP A 407 -2.99 13.20 20.61
C TRP A 407 -3.89 13.83 21.68
N TYR A 408 -3.34 14.74 22.49
CA TYR A 408 -3.87 15.16 23.79
C TYR A 408 -4.05 16.69 23.90
N LEU A 409 -4.59 17.35 22.87
CA LEU A 409 -5.26 18.63 23.14
C LEU A 409 -6.52 18.31 23.96
N LYS A 410 -6.39 18.46 25.29
CA LYS A 410 -7.41 18.11 26.31
C LYS A 410 -8.80 18.70 26.05
N ASN A 411 -8.94 19.70 25.17
CA ASN A 411 -10.20 20.34 24.80
C ASN A 411 -10.27 20.72 23.29
N GLY A 412 -10.12 19.79 22.35
CA GLY A 412 -10.46 20.13 20.97
C GLY A 412 -10.28 19.07 19.89
N PHE A 413 -11.27 18.97 19.01
CA PHE A 413 -11.28 18.26 17.72
C PHE A 413 -10.36 18.88 16.64
N LYS A 414 -9.45 19.80 17.01
CA LYS A 414 -8.56 20.49 16.07
C LYS A 414 -7.21 19.78 15.98
N ILE A 415 -7.11 18.87 15.01
CA ILE A 415 -5.85 18.28 14.58
C ILE A 415 -5.16 19.31 13.68
N SER A 416 -3.84 19.49 13.81
CA SER A 416 -3.10 20.30 12.84
C SER A 416 -3.18 19.66 11.46
N SER A 417 -3.17 20.45 10.39
CA SER A 417 -3.21 19.90 9.01
C SER A 417 -2.04 18.92 8.74
N LEU A 418 -0.93 19.06 9.48
CA LEU A 418 0.22 18.16 9.37
C LEU A 418 -0.09 16.79 9.97
N ASN A 419 -0.64 16.77 11.19
CA ASN A 419 -1.07 15.55 11.86
C ASN A 419 -2.18 14.84 11.08
N GLU A 420 -3.03 15.59 10.38
CA GLU A 420 -4.06 15.05 9.50
C GLU A 420 -3.45 14.32 8.28
N ILE A 421 -2.44 14.91 7.62
CA ILE A 421 -1.69 14.24 6.55
C ILE A 421 -1.03 12.98 7.10
N TYR A 422 -0.35 13.06 8.25
CA TYR A 422 0.28 11.90 8.87
C TYR A 422 -0.74 10.78 9.16
N LEU A 423 -1.90 11.13 9.71
CA LEU A 423 -2.98 10.17 9.94
C LEU A 423 -3.44 9.51 8.65
N LYS A 424 -3.67 10.29 7.59
CA LYS A 424 -4.15 9.76 6.29
C LYS A 424 -3.07 8.91 5.60
N ILE A 425 -1.79 9.21 5.79
CA ILE A 425 -0.68 8.38 5.30
C ILE A 425 -0.62 7.06 6.07
N ILE A 426 -0.62 7.09 7.42
CA ILE A 426 -0.57 5.86 8.22
C ILE A 426 -1.81 5.00 7.96
N GLN A 427 -2.98 5.62 7.82
CA GLN A 427 -4.20 4.94 7.39
C GLN A 427 -4.01 4.27 6.02
N ALA A 428 -3.38 4.93 5.05
CA ALA A 428 -3.10 4.35 3.74
C ALA A 428 -2.17 3.13 3.83
N ILE A 429 -1.12 3.23 4.65
CA ILE A 429 -0.17 2.13 4.92
C ILE A 429 -0.92 0.94 5.54
N ASN A 430 -1.73 1.17 6.58
CA ASN A 430 -2.52 0.11 7.21
C ASN A 430 -3.50 -0.54 6.24
N LEU A 431 -4.05 0.22 5.29
CA LEU A 431 -4.95 -0.27 4.25
C LEU A 431 -4.22 -0.83 3.01
N LYS A 432 -2.87 -0.91 3.03
CA LYS A 432 -2.02 -1.41 1.93
C LYS A 432 -2.25 -0.69 0.61
N LYS A 433 -2.25 0.64 0.68
CA LYS A 433 -2.37 1.50 -0.49
C LYS A 433 -1.01 2.04 -0.87
N ASP A 434 -0.45 1.50 -1.94
CA ASP A 434 0.91 1.81 -2.36
C ASP A 434 1.02 3.16 -3.07
N ASN A 435 -0.11 3.69 -3.55
CA ASN A 435 -0.15 4.95 -4.31
C ASN A 435 -0.83 6.05 -3.49
N ILE A 436 -0.08 7.06 -3.06
CA ILE A 436 -0.58 8.16 -2.24
C ILE A 436 -0.55 9.46 -3.06
N ILE A 437 -1.72 10.07 -3.24
CA ILE A 437 -1.89 11.29 -4.05
C ILE A 437 -2.28 12.43 -3.13
N LEU A 438 -1.42 13.44 -3.02
CA LEU A 438 -1.64 14.65 -2.22
C LEU A 438 -2.26 15.74 -3.10
N THR A 439 -3.38 16.32 -2.67
CA THR A 439 -4.05 17.42 -3.39
C THR A 439 -4.27 18.62 -2.48
N LYS A 440 -3.71 19.80 -2.79
CA LYS A 440 -4.05 21.09 -2.15
C LYS A 440 -3.88 21.17 -0.62
N ASN A 441 -2.96 20.40 -0.04
CA ASN A 441 -2.81 20.34 1.42
C ASN A 441 -1.61 21.15 1.95
N ILE A 442 -0.75 21.66 1.07
CA ILE A 442 0.59 22.13 1.46
C ILE A 442 0.62 23.65 1.67
N ALA A 443 -0.26 24.41 1.01
CA ALA A 443 -0.34 25.87 1.13
C ALA A 443 -0.61 26.42 2.53
N LEU A 444 -1.09 25.59 3.47
CA LEU A 444 -1.40 26.00 4.85
C LEU A 444 -0.27 25.70 5.84
N PHE A 445 0.83 25.08 5.39
CA PHE A 445 1.91 24.67 6.27
C PHE A 445 2.92 25.78 6.56
N SER A 446 3.37 25.81 7.82
CA SER A 446 4.55 26.58 8.18
C SER A 446 5.82 25.93 7.62
N LYS A 447 6.93 26.67 7.59
CA LYS A 447 8.24 26.13 7.19
C LYS A 447 8.66 24.92 8.04
N ASN A 448 8.33 24.94 9.33
CA ASN A 448 8.63 23.84 10.24
C ASN A 448 7.79 22.60 9.94
N ASP A 449 6.51 22.79 9.57
CA ASP A 449 5.63 21.69 9.17
C ASP A 449 6.12 21.05 7.87
N LEU A 450 6.52 21.86 6.88
CA LEU A 450 7.08 21.37 5.61
C LEU A 450 8.39 20.59 5.81
N ASN A 451 9.29 21.10 6.65
CA ASN A 451 10.53 20.42 6.97
C ASN A 451 10.27 19.09 7.70
N SER A 452 9.31 19.08 8.63
CA SER A 452 8.91 17.88 9.36
C SER A 452 8.28 16.86 8.40
N LEU A 453 7.36 17.30 7.54
CA LEU A 453 6.72 16.47 6.52
C LEU A 453 7.74 15.84 5.57
N ASN A 454 8.70 16.63 5.07
CA ASN A 454 9.77 16.14 4.21
C ASN A 454 10.69 15.13 4.91
N LYS A 455 11.01 15.35 6.20
CA LYS A 455 11.78 14.40 7.00
C LYS A 455 11.00 13.10 7.20
N THR A 456 9.69 13.19 7.49
CA THR A 456 8.81 12.01 7.60
C THR A 456 8.70 11.28 6.27
N PHE A 457 8.56 11.97 5.13
CA PHE A 457 8.53 11.33 3.81
C PHE A 457 9.79 10.53 3.52
N LYS A 458 10.97 11.04 3.88
CA LYS A 458 12.23 10.29 3.75
C LYS A 458 12.19 8.98 4.56
N LYS A 459 11.78 9.05 5.83
CA LYS A 459 11.64 7.86 6.69
C LYS A 459 10.58 6.88 6.18
N ILE A 460 9.47 7.39 5.65
CA ILE A 460 8.43 6.55 5.04
C ILE A 460 9.02 5.81 3.84
N ILE A 461 9.76 6.50 2.96
CA ILE A 461 10.39 5.88 1.79
C ILE A 461 11.44 4.83 2.21
N GLU A 462 12.19 5.07 3.28
CA GLU A 462 13.17 4.12 3.84
C GLU A 462 12.51 2.84 4.36
N HIS A 463 11.36 2.96 5.07
CA HIS A 463 10.68 1.82 5.68
C HIS A 463 9.63 1.14 4.79
N TYR A 464 9.09 1.87 3.81
CA TYR A 464 8.04 1.44 2.89
C TYR A 464 8.42 1.84 1.45
N PRO A 465 9.47 1.22 0.87
CA PRO A 465 10.01 1.60 -0.43
C PRO A 465 9.05 1.35 -1.59
N GLU A 466 8.04 0.51 -1.40
CA GLU A 466 6.97 0.26 -2.37
C GLU A 466 6.06 1.48 -2.60
N LEU A 467 5.97 2.39 -1.61
CA LEU A 467 5.08 3.54 -1.69
C LEU A 467 5.51 4.52 -2.78
N THR A 468 4.52 5.11 -3.42
CA THR A 468 4.67 6.14 -4.44
C THR A 468 3.86 7.36 -4.07
N PHE A 469 4.48 8.54 -4.13
CA PHE A 469 3.84 9.81 -3.81
C PHE A 469 3.65 10.64 -5.07
N ILE A 470 2.45 11.17 -5.26
CA ILE A 470 2.11 12.10 -6.35
C ILE A 470 1.56 13.37 -5.74
N GLY A 471 2.23 14.51 -5.96
CA GLY A 471 1.72 15.83 -5.64
C GLY A 471 0.92 16.37 -6.81
N LEU A 472 -0.38 16.63 -6.62
CA LEU A 472 -1.21 17.29 -7.62
C LEU A 472 -1.62 18.67 -7.10
N SER A 473 -1.03 19.71 -7.68
CA SER A 473 -1.23 21.09 -7.26
C SER A 473 -1.64 22.00 -8.40
N ASP A 474 -2.44 23.02 -8.08
CA ASP A 474 -2.68 24.20 -8.92
C ASP A 474 -1.90 25.43 -8.44
N ASN A 475 -1.01 25.29 -7.46
CA ASN A 475 -0.21 26.35 -6.87
C ASN A 475 1.28 26.10 -7.12
N PHE A 476 1.93 27.04 -7.82
CA PHE A 476 3.34 26.92 -8.19
C PHE A 476 4.27 26.85 -6.98
N TYR A 477 3.88 27.49 -5.87
CA TYR A 477 4.64 27.50 -4.62
C TYR A 477 4.69 26.13 -3.91
N GLU A 478 3.74 25.22 -4.21
CA GLU A 478 3.63 23.90 -3.55
C GLU A 478 4.50 22.81 -4.18
N ILE A 479 5.18 23.09 -5.31
CA ILE A 479 6.04 22.12 -5.98
C ILE A 479 7.18 21.73 -5.03
N SER A 480 7.36 20.42 -4.83
CA SER A 480 8.20 19.91 -3.75
C SER A 480 9.70 20.00 -4.04
N ASP A 481 10.09 19.86 -5.30
CA ASP A 481 11.49 19.78 -5.72
C ASP A 481 11.64 20.26 -7.18
N PHE A 482 12.08 21.51 -7.36
CA PHE A 482 12.37 22.07 -8.67
C PHE A 482 13.71 21.57 -9.25
N SER A 483 14.42 20.61 -8.63
CA SER A 483 15.56 19.97 -9.30
C SER A 483 15.15 18.84 -10.24
N LYS A 484 13.88 18.41 -10.19
CA LYS A 484 13.33 17.31 -10.98
C LYS A 484 12.40 17.81 -12.08
N GLU A 485 12.09 16.93 -13.02
CA GLU A 485 11.03 17.20 -13.99
C GLU A 485 9.66 17.20 -13.32
N ILE A 486 8.76 18.04 -13.84
CA ILE A 486 7.41 18.27 -13.31
C ILE A 486 6.42 18.03 -14.45
N TYR A 487 5.31 17.37 -14.16
CA TYR A 487 4.27 17.13 -15.16
C TYR A 487 3.32 18.33 -15.26
N THR A 488 3.09 18.84 -16.47
CA THR A 488 2.18 19.96 -16.75
C THR A 488 1.48 19.77 -18.11
N PRO A 489 0.28 20.36 -18.31
CA PRO A 489 -0.31 20.45 -19.64
C PRO A 489 0.54 21.32 -20.56
N ASP A 490 0.79 20.85 -21.78
CA ASP A 490 1.34 21.65 -22.88
C ASP A 490 0.24 22.52 -23.55
N LYS A 491 0.65 23.41 -24.44
CA LYS A 491 -0.27 24.25 -25.23
C LYS A 491 -1.23 23.44 -26.12
N LYS A 492 -0.92 22.18 -26.43
CA LYS A 492 -1.74 21.29 -27.25
C LYS A 492 -2.77 20.50 -26.41
N GLY A 493 -2.72 20.61 -25.08
CA GLY A 493 -3.59 19.92 -24.14
C GLY A 493 -3.11 18.51 -23.76
N ASN A 494 -1.82 18.23 -23.84
CA ASN A 494 -1.21 16.96 -23.41
C ASN A 494 -0.49 17.14 -22.07
N LEU A 495 -0.71 16.24 -21.11
CA LEU A 495 0.09 16.21 -19.88
C LEU A 495 1.46 15.57 -20.17
N ILE A 496 2.53 16.36 -20.03
CA ILE A 496 3.92 15.95 -20.34
C ILE A 496 4.86 16.30 -19.19
N SER A 497 5.99 15.58 -19.10
CA SER A 497 7.09 15.89 -18.20
C SER A 497 7.95 17.02 -18.78
N VAL A 498 8.25 18.05 -18.01
CA VAL A 498 9.10 19.19 -18.43
C VAL A 498 10.07 19.61 -17.35
N SER A 499 11.15 20.28 -17.74
CA SER A 499 12.05 20.96 -16.81
C SER A 499 11.34 22.16 -16.15
N PRO A 500 11.78 22.59 -14.94
CA PRO A 500 11.24 23.76 -14.24
C PRO A 500 11.29 25.06 -15.05
N SER A 501 12.37 25.27 -15.80
CA SER A 501 12.50 26.43 -16.70
C SER A 501 11.38 26.45 -17.75
N LYS A 502 11.20 25.32 -18.45
CA LYS A 502 10.13 25.16 -19.44
C LYS A 502 8.73 25.21 -18.83
N LEU A 503 8.54 24.69 -17.61
CA LEU A 503 7.30 24.81 -16.84
C LEU A 503 6.92 26.27 -16.64
N TYR A 504 7.90 27.09 -16.26
CA TYR A 504 7.74 28.53 -16.03
C TYR A 504 7.33 29.23 -17.33
N ASP A 505 8.02 28.95 -18.44
CA ASP A 505 7.71 29.58 -19.73
C ASP A 505 6.32 29.22 -20.26
N LEU A 506 5.94 27.93 -20.16
CA LEU A 506 4.61 27.44 -20.58
C LEU A 506 3.46 28.09 -19.80
N ASN A 507 3.70 28.44 -18.53
CA ASN A 507 2.69 28.99 -17.62
C ASN A 507 2.94 30.47 -17.26
N SER A 508 3.84 31.15 -17.96
CA SER A 508 4.38 32.48 -17.61
C SER A 508 3.31 33.52 -17.32
N GLY A 509 2.29 33.64 -18.17
CA GLY A 509 1.19 34.58 -17.95
C GLY A 509 0.39 34.30 -16.67
N VAL A 510 0.12 33.02 -16.36
CA VAL A 510 -0.58 32.64 -15.13
C VAL A 510 0.33 32.83 -13.92
N ILE A 511 1.61 32.51 -14.05
CA ILE A 511 2.58 32.63 -12.97
C ILE A 511 2.82 34.08 -12.59
N ARG A 512 3.03 34.96 -13.57
CA ARG A 512 3.11 36.41 -13.38
C ARG A 512 1.89 36.93 -12.65
N ASN A 513 0.70 36.66 -13.18
CA ASN A 513 -0.52 37.27 -12.67
C ASN A 513 -0.93 36.75 -11.29
N LYS A 514 -0.71 35.47 -10.99
CA LYS A 514 -1.17 34.85 -9.73
C LYS A 514 -0.11 34.77 -8.64
N TRP A 515 1.15 34.58 -8.99
CA TRP A 515 2.20 34.27 -8.00
C TRP A 515 3.34 35.30 -7.99
N PHE A 516 3.71 35.87 -9.15
CA PHE A 516 4.87 36.75 -9.32
C PHE A 516 4.50 38.19 -9.68
N THR A 517 3.39 38.72 -9.17
CA THR A 517 2.85 40.03 -9.59
C THR A 517 3.86 41.18 -9.50
N ASN A 518 4.75 41.15 -8.50
CA ASN A 518 5.82 42.14 -8.27
C ASN A 518 7.20 41.48 -8.04
N TYR A 519 7.41 40.27 -8.57
CA TYR A 519 8.67 39.53 -8.40
C TYR A 519 9.26 39.20 -9.76
N ASN A 520 10.57 39.29 -9.92
CA ASN A 520 11.28 39.01 -11.17
C ASN A 520 10.82 39.90 -12.34
N ILE A 521 10.23 41.06 -12.05
CA ILE A 521 9.80 42.03 -13.05
C ILE A 521 10.73 43.23 -12.94
N PHE A 522 11.29 43.64 -14.07
CA PHE A 522 12.20 44.76 -14.16
C PHE A 522 11.69 45.74 -15.21
N ALA A 523 11.61 47.02 -14.84
CA ALA A 523 11.44 48.07 -15.82
C ALA A 523 12.73 48.23 -16.63
N TYR A 524 12.58 48.42 -17.94
CA TYR A 524 13.71 48.66 -18.83
C TYR A 524 13.48 49.92 -19.66
N LYS A 525 14.58 50.55 -20.06
CA LYS A 525 14.61 51.60 -21.08
C LYS A 525 15.51 51.15 -22.22
N LYS A 526 15.07 51.32 -23.46
CA LYS A 526 15.89 50.97 -24.62
C LYS A 526 17.04 51.96 -24.78
N VAL A 527 18.22 51.43 -25.08
CA VAL A 527 19.44 52.17 -25.38
C VAL A 527 20.15 51.52 -26.57
N ASP A 528 21.13 52.19 -27.16
CA ASP A 528 21.84 51.65 -28.32
C ASP A 528 22.47 50.28 -28.01
N ASN A 529 22.16 49.27 -28.84
CA ASN A 529 22.62 47.88 -28.72
C ASN A 529 22.20 47.13 -27.42
N GLY A 530 21.10 47.54 -26.78
CA GLY A 530 20.58 46.80 -25.63
C GLY A 530 19.46 47.50 -24.85
N ILE A 531 19.42 47.22 -23.55
CA ILE A 531 18.48 47.86 -22.62
C ILE A 531 19.22 48.29 -21.35
N GLU A 532 18.70 49.32 -20.71
CA GLU A 532 19.10 49.75 -19.37
C GLU A 532 18.11 49.21 -18.34
N ILE A 533 18.62 48.48 -17.35
CA ILE A 533 17.85 47.98 -16.20
C ILE A 533 18.59 48.40 -14.94
N GLU A 534 17.89 49.01 -13.99
CA GLU A 534 18.50 49.41 -12.70
C GLU A 534 19.80 50.23 -12.89
N LYS A 535 19.81 51.16 -13.85
CA LYS A 535 20.99 51.96 -14.21
C LYS A 535 22.22 51.17 -14.68
N LYS A 536 22.03 49.90 -15.07
CA LYS A 536 23.06 49.06 -15.67
C LYS A 536 22.71 48.73 -17.12
N PHE A 537 23.70 48.83 -17.99
CA PHE A 537 23.58 48.45 -19.39
C PHE A 537 23.59 46.94 -19.56
N TRP A 538 22.64 46.41 -20.32
CA TRP A 538 22.57 45.01 -20.72
C TRP A 538 22.56 44.91 -22.24
N SER A 539 23.67 44.40 -22.82
CA SER A 539 23.74 44.15 -24.26
C SER A 539 22.84 42.97 -24.63
N LEU A 540 21.85 43.24 -25.48
CA LEU A 540 20.86 42.28 -25.95
C LEU A 540 20.62 42.51 -27.45
N ASN A 541 21.43 41.87 -28.29
CA ASN A 541 21.44 42.13 -29.73
C ASN A 541 20.35 41.35 -30.50
N GLU A 542 19.84 40.27 -29.92
CA GLU A 542 18.91 39.33 -30.58
C GLU A 542 17.42 39.68 -30.36
N HIS A 543 17.13 40.85 -29.80
CA HIS A 543 15.83 41.13 -29.23
C HIS A 543 15.27 42.50 -29.65
N THR A 544 14.07 42.50 -30.21
CA THR A 544 13.29 43.72 -30.39
C THR A 544 12.67 44.15 -29.06
N PHE A 545 12.83 45.43 -28.75
CA PHE A 545 12.31 46.10 -27.56
C PHE A 545 11.64 47.42 -27.96
N GLU A 546 10.56 47.76 -27.26
CA GLU A 546 9.94 49.08 -27.29
C GLU A 546 10.81 50.09 -26.51
N ASP A 547 10.52 51.38 -26.60
CA ASP A 547 11.38 52.42 -26.01
C ASP A 547 11.49 52.33 -24.48
N ALA A 548 10.43 51.85 -23.82
CA ALA A 548 10.42 51.47 -22.41
C ALA A 548 9.37 50.40 -22.16
N GLY A 549 9.54 49.60 -21.11
CA GLY A 549 8.57 48.57 -20.76
C GLY A 549 8.98 47.78 -19.52
N THR A 550 8.43 46.57 -19.40
CA THR A 550 8.83 45.63 -18.35
C THR A 550 9.20 44.28 -18.91
N ILE A 551 10.27 43.69 -18.36
CA ILE A 551 10.65 42.30 -18.65
C ILE A 551 10.33 41.40 -17.47
N PHE A 552 9.96 40.16 -17.79
CA PHE A 552 9.71 39.11 -16.81
C PHE A 552 10.78 38.02 -16.89
N ILE A 553 11.46 37.79 -15.76
CA ILE A 553 12.66 36.96 -15.69
C ILE A 553 12.35 35.56 -15.13
N ASN A 554 12.77 34.52 -15.84
CA ASN A 554 12.69 33.13 -15.41
C ASN A 554 13.63 32.87 -14.21
N PRO A 555 13.11 32.50 -13.02
CA PRO A 555 13.92 32.28 -11.83
C PRO A 555 14.89 31.10 -11.95
N PHE A 556 14.66 30.17 -12.90
CA PHE A 556 15.52 29.00 -13.10
C PHE A 556 16.69 29.25 -14.06
N GLU A 557 16.65 30.34 -14.82
CA GLU A 557 17.74 30.69 -15.75
C GLU A 557 18.77 31.66 -15.15
N ILE A 558 18.44 32.28 -14.01
CA ILE A 558 19.36 33.12 -13.24
C ILE A 558 20.54 32.29 -12.74
N LYS A 559 21.76 32.74 -13.01
CA LYS A 559 22.99 32.06 -12.55
C LYS A 559 23.56 32.77 -11.33
N THR A 560 24.24 32.01 -10.48
CA THR A 560 24.90 32.50 -9.25
C THR A 560 26.42 32.51 -9.36
N LYS A 561 26.93 32.15 -10.54
CA LYS A 561 28.33 32.22 -10.92
C LYS A 561 28.42 32.81 -12.31
N GLU A 562 29.45 33.59 -12.54
CA GLU A 562 29.78 34.11 -13.86
C GLU A 562 30.06 32.95 -14.81
N ASN A 563 29.53 33.05 -16.03
CA ASN A 563 29.86 32.12 -17.10
C ASN A 563 30.76 32.84 -18.10
N PRO A 564 32.08 32.57 -18.09
CA PRO A 564 33.04 33.29 -18.93
C PRO A 564 32.78 33.11 -20.44
N ASN A 565 31.98 32.10 -20.81
CA ASN A 565 31.64 31.81 -22.20
C ASN A 565 30.38 32.57 -22.70
N VAL A 566 29.70 33.34 -21.84
CA VAL A 566 28.50 34.10 -22.20
C VAL A 566 28.81 35.59 -22.03
N LYS A 567 28.99 36.31 -23.13
CA LYS A 567 29.37 37.74 -23.10
C LYS A 567 28.22 38.68 -22.68
N GLU A 568 26.97 38.21 -22.72
CA GLU A 568 25.75 39.02 -22.52
C GLU A 568 25.12 38.82 -21.12
N GLN A 569 25.94 38.75 -20.07
CA GLN A 569 25.44 38.61 -18.69
C GLN A 569 25.28 39.96 -18.01
N LEU A 570 24.13 40.19 -17.38
CA LEU A 570 23.92 41.35 -16.50
C LEU A 570 24.15 40.96 -15.04
N PRO A 571 25.22 41.46 -14.39
CA PRO A 571 25.47 41.23 -12.97
C PRO A 571 24.62 42.17 -12.10
N LEU A 572 23.81 41.59 -11.21
CA LEU A 572 23.03 42.30 -10.21
C LEU A 572 23.49 41.92 -8.81
N ILE A 573 23.70 42.91 -7.95
CA ILE A 573 23.98 42.70 -6.52
C ILE A 573 22.64 42.56 -5.82
N VAL A 574 22.46 41.47 -5.08
CA VAL A 574 21.25 41.18 -4.34
C VAL A 574 21.55 40.89 -2.88
N LYS A 575 20.78 41.52 -1.99
CA LYS A 575 20.75 41.20 -0.57
C LYS A 575 19.75 40.09 -0.31
N ILE A 576 20.22 38.97 0.23
CA ILE A 576 19.37 37.80 0.45
C ILE A 576 18.39 38.03 1.59
N LYS A 577 17.13 37.71 1.36
CA LYS A 577 16.05 37.79 2.35
C LYS A 577 15.44 36.43 2.61
N LEU A 578 14.99 36.25 3.85
CA LEU A 578 14.25 35.06 4.24
C LEU A 578 12.89 35.05 3.53
N THR A 579 12.58 33.93 2.89
CA THR A 579 11.28 33.66 2.27
C THR A 579 10.76 32.31 2.75
N ASN A 580 9.46 32.21 2.96
CA ASN A 580 8.75 30.98 3.30
C ASN A 580 7.68 30.62 2.26
N LYS A 581 7.66 31.31 1.10
CA LYS A 581 6.62 31.09 0.10
C LYS A 581 6.73 29.73 -0.60
N PHE A 582 7.94 29.27 -0.88
CA PHE A 582 8.18 28.03 -1.62
C PHE A 582 8.43 26.85 -0.68
N VAL A 583 7.92 25.67 -1.06
CA VAL A 583 8.23 24.41 -0.39
C VAL A 583 9.67 23.97 -0.63
N ASP A 584 10.17 24.13 -1.86
CA ASP A 584 11.58 23.87 -2.17
C ASP A 584 12.48 24.95 -1.56
N LYS A 585 13.35 24.52 -0.65
CA LYS A 585 14.31 25.36 0.08
C LYS A 585 15.41 25.99 -0.79
N ASN A 586 15.57 25.52 -2.04
CA ASN A 586 16.59 26.02 -2.97
C ASN A 586 16.09 27.23 -3.78
N MET A 587 14.87 27.70 -3.53
CA MET A 587 14.36 28.95 -4.10
C MET A 587 14.66 30.11 -3.15
N HIS A 588 15.50 31.04 -3.58
CA HIS A 588 16.00 32.15 -2.76
C HIS A 588 15.34 33.46 -3.19
N LEU A 589 15.16 34.39 -2.24
CA LEU A 589 14.70 35.75 -2.50
C LEU A 589 15.86 36.73 -2.33
N GLY A 590 16.20 37.45 -3.39
CA GLY A 590 17.09 38.61 -3.37
C GLY A 590 16.31 39.92 -3.47
N ILE A 591 16.82 40.97 -2.83
CA ILE A 591 16.42 42.35 -3.08
C ILE A 591 17.61 43.08 -3.69
N THR A 592 17.43 43.68 -4.85
CA THR A 592 18.47 44.49 -5.51
C THR A 592 18.68 45.81 -4.77
N GLU A 593 19.78 46.51 -5.07
CA GLU A 593 20.06 47.85 -4.53
C GLU A 593 18.93 48.85 -4.82
N HIS A 594 18.24 48.69 -5.95
CA HIS A 594 17.11 49.53 -6.36
C HIS A 594 15.75 49.05 -5.81
N GLY A 595 15.74 48.05 -4.94
CA GLY A 595 14.54 47.59 -4.24
C GLY A 595 13.69 46.56 -5.00
N ASN A 596 14.10 46.11 -6.18
CA ASN A 596 13.39 45.07 -6.92
C ASN A 596 13.59 43.71 -6.25
N ARG A 597 12.51 42.91 -6.24
CA ARG A 597 12.48 41.60 -5.60
C ARG A 597 12.64 40.51 -6.65
N ILE A 598 13.65 39.67 -6.49
CA ILE A 598 13.95 38.61 -7.45
C ILE A 598 14.06 37.26 -6.75
N TYR A 599 13.28 36.30 -7.21
CA TYR A 599 13.46 34.90 -6.88
C TYR A 599 14.43 34.25 -7.86
N PHE A 600 15.30 33.40 -7.36
CA PHE A 600 16.18 32.58 -8.19
C PHE A 600 16.41 31.21 -7.58
N TYR A 601 16.59 30.20 -8.43
CA TYR A 601 16.81 28.83 -8.01
C TYR A 601 18.30 28.51 -7.92
N SER A 602 18.77 28.05 -6.75
CA SER A 602 20.15 27.57 -6.59
C SER A 602 20.30 26.60 -5.43
N LYS A 603 21.10 25.54 -5.66
CA LYS A 603 21.47 24.56 -4.62
C LYS A 603 22.56 25.08 -3.68
N SER A 604 23.21 26.20 -4.02
CA SER A 604 24.18 26.84 -3.14
C SER A 604 23.51 27.36 -1.87
N LYS A 605 24.27 27.38 -0.77
CA LYS A 605 23.82 28.01 0.48
C LYS A 605 24.12 29.50 0.43
N PHE A 606 23.17 30.31 0.86
CA PHE A 606 23.30 31.76 0.96
C PHE A 606 22.95 32.20 2.37
N ASP A 607 23.80 33.03 2.96
CA ASP A 607 23.55 33.63 4.26
C ASP A 607 22.56 34.79 4.16
N VAL A 608 21.58 34.81 5.06
CA VAL A 608 20.53 35.83 5.08
C VAL A 608 21.12 37.19 5.42
N ASN A 609 20.67 38.24 4.73
CA ASN A 609 21.14 39.63 4.80
C ASN A 609 22.55 39.88 4.24
N ASN A 610 23.25 38.88 3.71
CA ASN A 610 24.49 39.10 2.97
C ASN A 610 24.19 39.43 1.48
N GLU A 611 25.13 40.13 0.86
CA GLU A 611 25.08 40.51 -0.56
C GLU A 611 25.79 39.47 -1.42
N TYR A 612 25.17 39.17 -2.56
CA TYR A 612 25.70 38.23 -3.54
C TYR A 612 25.44 38.76 -4.94
N VAL A 613 26.30 38.38 -5.89
CA VAL A 613 26.09 38.69 -7.31
C VAL A 613 25.30 37.57 -7.97
N ILE A 614 24.23 37.93 -8.65
CA ILE A 614 23.51 37.05 -9.57
C ILE A 614 23.67 37.56 -11.00
N TYR A 615 23.57 36.66 -11.97
CA TYR A 615 23.79 36.96 -13.37
C TYR A 615 22.54 36.63 -14.17
N LEU A 616 21.95 37.64 -14.81
CA LEU A 616 20.87 37.46 -15.77
C LEU A 616 21.46 37.20 -17.16
N GLN A 617 20.92 36.21 -17.86
CA GLN A 617 21.30 35.88 -19.24
C GLN A 617 20.14 36.22 -20.18
N ASN A 618 20.43 36.41 -21.48
CA ASN A 618 19.40 36.70 -22.48
C ASN A 618 18.25 35.65 -22.44
N THR A 619 18.62 34.37 -22.30
CA THR A 619 17.68 33.24 -22.11
C THR A 619 16.81 33.32 -20.86
N SER A 620 17.11 34.20 -19.92
CA SER A 620 16.31 34.41 -18.72
C SER A 620 15.07 35.26 -18.97
N ILE A 621 14.95 35.94 -20.12
CA ILE A 621 13.78 36.76 -20.45
C ILE A 621 12.66 35.86 -20.99
N THR A 622 11.57 35.73 -20.23
CA THR A 622 10.42 34.89 -20.61
C THR A 622 9.36 35.67 -21.38
N GLN A 623 9.07 36.91 -20.96
CA GLN A 623 8.08 37.79 -21.57
C GLN A 623 8.52 39.25 -21.52
N LYS A 624 8.10 40.02 -22.54
CA LYS A 624 8.31 41.46 -22.66
C LYS A 624 6.94 42.12 -22.76
N PHE A 625 6.78 43.26 -22.09
CA PHE A 625 5.54 44.04 -22.03
C PHE A 625 5.83 45.51 -22.20
#